data_AF-A0A5C6CSK1-F1
#
_entry.id   AF-A0A5C6CSK1-F1
#
_cell.length_a   1.000
_cell.length_b   1.000
_cell.length_c   1.000
_cell.angle_alpha   90.00
_cell.angle_beta   90.00
_cell.angle_gamma   90.00
#
_symmetry.space_group_name_H-M   'P 1'
#
loop_
_entity.id
_entity.type
_entity.pdbx_description
1 polymer ?
#
loop_
_entity_poly.entity_id
_entity_poly.type
_entity_poly.pdbx_seq_one_letter_code
_entity_poly.pdbx_strand_id
1 'polypeptide(L)'
;MNTIQSFRVRVSVFVVIATVVNATAFAQSESASDAATRVTVETPEVEVVIVEKEQAGPPRILDDEGRMVNFQRDISPILVAKCLDCHGPEEAKNDFRVDDVDAVMGYIEAEDVESSSLFSDYLTTEDTDMLMPPVSHGGPLTPGELALIRVWISEGAVWPEGTPLVASQVVASAPTSQARVRSLPERVWAFQGYLHPAIVHFPVALLTVGALFVVLGWKWPILGTQIPLACLVLGALSTIVATAMGWSFATEQGYAGWDRIDFDSEIFWHRWSGIILTLLSVALMVAAAISVWKDSPGWTRVWKGGLLVAAVIVGLVGHQGGELSYGKDFYPKAFRVLLGNEGSVTPTVAVEVEAGDTVVLEADGVVEVEIDESASATQ
;
A
#
# COMPACT_ATOMS: atom_id res chain seq x y z
N MET A 1 -11.08 -17.91 42.70
CA MET A 1 -10.12 -19.04 42.62
C MET A 1 -10.57 -19.87 41.44
N ASN A 2 -10.01 -19.62 40.26
CA ASN A 2 -10.38 -20.34 39.04
C ASN A 2 -9.34 -21.44 38.81
N THR A 3 -9.83 -22.67 38.67
CA THR A 3 -9.02 -23.88 38.45
C THR A 3 -8.71 -23.99 36.96
N ILE A 4 -7.45 -23.84 36.58
CA ILE A 4 -6.99 -24.07 35.20
C ILE A 4 -6.84 -25.58 35.01
N GLN A 5 -7.60 -26.19 34.10
CA GLN A 5 -7.36 -27.56 33.63
C GLN A 5 -6.73 -27.53 32.25
N SER A 6 -5.49 -28.03 32.14
CA SER A 6 -4.79 -28.22 30.87
C SER A 6 -4.92 -29.68 30.42
N PHE A 7 -5.34 -29.92 29.18
CA PHE A 7 -5.32 -31.24 28.55
C PHE A 7 -4.38 -31.24 27.34
N ARG A 8 -3.67 -32.36 27.12
CA ARG A 8 -2.80 -32.56 25.95
C ARG A 8 -3.47 -33.51 24.97
N VAL A 9 -3.68 -33.09 23.73
CA VAL A 9 -4.22 -33.94 22.65
C VAL A 9 -3.18 -34.09 21.54
N ARG A 10 -3.04 -35.31 21.02
CA ARG A 10 -2.14 -35.65 19.91
C ARG A 10 -2.94 -35.70 18.60
N VAL A 11 -2.73 -34.74 17.71
CA VAL A 11 -3.34 -34.74 16.36
C VAL A 11 -2.38 -35.41 15.38
N SER A 12 -2.84 -36.41 14.64
CA SER A 12 -2.07 -37.04 13.55
C SER A 12 -2.68 -36.64 12.20
N VAL A 13 -1.95 -35.88 11.39
CA VAL A 13 -2.37 -35.48 10.04
C VAL A 13 -1.73 -36.43 9.01
N PHE A 14 -2.54 -37.03 8.14
CA PHE A 14 -2.05 -37.77 6.98
C PHE A 14 -2.22 -36.90 5.72
N VAL A 15 -1.10 -36.53 5.09
CA VAL A 15 -1.10 -35.81 3.81
C VAL A 15 -0.92 -36.82 2.68
N VAL A 16 -1.90 -36.93 1.77
CA VAL A 16 -1.75 -37.63 0.49
C VAL A 16 -1.36 -36.59 -0.56
N ILE A 17 -0.10 -36.60 -0.98
CA ILE A 17 0.40 -35.72 -2.05
C ILE A 17 0.02 -36.35 -3.40
N ALA A 18 -0.93 -35.73 -4.12
CA ALA A 18 -1.21 -36.08 -5.52
C ALA A 18 -0.17 -35.41 -6.43
N THR A 19 0.83 -36.16 -6.89
CA THR A 19 1.83 -35.67 -7.84
C THR A 19 1.23 -35.57 -9.25
N VAL A 20 1.17 -34.36 -9.82
CA VAL A 20 0.91 -34.15 -11.25
C VAL A 20 2.15 -34.59 -12.03
N VAL A 21 2.14 -35.79 -12.61
CA VAL A 21 3.21 -36.27 -13.49
C VAL A 21 2.89 -35.88 -14.94
N ASN A 22 3.70 -34.99 -15.48
CA ASN A 22 3.74 -34.60 -16.88
C ASN A 22 4.21 -35.79 -17.74
N ALA A 23 3.43 -36.14 -18.76
CA ALA A 23 3.72 -37.27 -19.64
C ALA A 23 4.84 -36.89 -20.64
N THR A 24 6.00 -37.56 -20.57
CA THR A 24 6.88 -37.90 -21.71
C THR A 24 8.14 -38.61 -21.20
N ALA A 25 8.11 -39.94 -21.06
CA ALA A 25 9.29 -40.81 -21.26
C ALA A 25 8.94 -42.30 -21.08
N PHE A 26 8.96 -43.02 -22.19
CA PHE A 26 9.47 -44.37 -22.41
C PHE A 26 9.20 -45.52 -21.41
N ALA A 27 8.59 -46.56 -21.99
CA ALA A 27 8.30 -47.90 -21.50
C ALA A 27 9.49 -48.65 -20.87
N GLN A 28 9.23 -49.35 -19.76
CA GLN A 28 9.46 -50.80 -19.60
C GLN A 28 8.88 -51.33 -18.27
N SER A 29 8.30 -52.53 -18.37
CA SER A 29 8.04 -53.58 -17.34
C SER A 29 7.15 -53.31 -16.12
N GLU A 30 5.96 -53.93 -16.19
CA GLU A 30 5.37 -54.89 -15.22
C GLU A 30 4.99 -54.51 -13.77
N SER A 31 3.71 -54.78 -13.51
CA SER A 31 3.04 -55.20 -12.26
C SER A 31 3.00 -54.25 -11.05
N ALA A 32 1.76 -53.78 -10.83
CA ALA A 32 1.11 -53.34 -9.60
C ALA A 32 1.70 -53.81 -8.25
N SER A 33 1.84 -52.89 -7.30
CA SER A 33 1.00 -52.76 -6.08
C SER A 33 1.74 -51.97 -4.98
N ASP A 34 1.02 -51.06 -4.34
CA ASP A 34 1.27 -50.44 -3.02
C ASP A 34 2.70 -50.12 -2.58
N ALA A 35 3.09 -48.84 -2.70
CA ALA A 35 4.13 -48.24 -1.87
C ALA A 35 3.92 -46.72 -1.71
N ALA A 36 2.95 -46.34 -0.87
CA ALA A 36 2.89 -44.98 -0.34
C ALA A 36 3.98 -44.80 0.73
N THR A 37 5.02 -44.02 0.40
CA THR A 37 6.09 -43.66 1.33
C THR A 37 5.54 -42.71 2.40
N ARG A 38 5.49 -43.15 3.66
CA ARG A 38 5.10 -42.32 4.81
C ARG A 38 6.28 -41.43 5.23
N VAL A 39 6.12 -40.12 5.15
CA VAL A 39 7.02 -39.15 5.78
C VAL A 39 6.30 -38.58 6.99
N THR A 40 6.81 -38.86 8.18
CA THR A 40 6.29 -38.32 9.45
C THR A 40 7.02 -37.01 9.73
N VAL A 41 6.30 -35.89 9.70
CA VAL A 41 6.83 -34.59 10.14
C VAL A 41 6.31 -34.36 11.57
N GLU A 42 7.20 -34.28 12.55
CA GLU A 42 6.86 -33.89 13.91
C GLU A 42 6.56 -32.38 13.92
N THR A 43 5.30 -32.02 14.21
CA THR A 43 4.88 -30.63 14.46
C THR A 43 5.14 -30.24 15.92
N PRO A 44 5.41 -28.96 16.22
CA PRO A 44 5.69 -28.52 17.59
C PRO A 44 4.43 -28.59 18.47
N GLU A 45 4.62 -28.94 19.74
CA GLU A 45 3.60 -29.03 20.79
C GLU A 45 3.02 -27.63 21.05
N VAL A 46 1.75 -27.40 20.72
CA VAL A 46 1.06 -26.13 20.96
C VAL A 46 0.34 -26.22 22.30
N GLU A 47 0.69 -25.35 23.24
CA GLU A 47 0.00 -25.18 24.52
C GLU A 47 -1.22 -24.28 24.32
N VAL A 48 -2.42 -24.82 24.55
CA VAL A 48 -3.68 -24.09 24.44
C VAL A 48 -4.13 -23.67 25.83
N VAL A 49 -4.07 -22.37 26.11
CA VAL A 49 -4.61 -21.77 27.34
C VAL A 49 -6.01 -21.25 27.04
N ILE A 50 -7.02 -21.81 27.68
CA ILE A 50 -8.41 -21.37 27.58
C ILE A 50 -8.62 -20.22 28.58
N VAL A 51 -8.89 -19.02 28.07
CA VAL A 51 -9.32 -17.86 28.88
C VAL A 51 -10.82 -17.74 28.75
N GLU A 52 -11.54 -17.67 29.87
CA GLU A 52 -13.00 -17.52 29.89
C GLU A 52 -13.42 -16.17 29.29
N LYS A 53 -14.33 -16.21 28.31
CA LYS A 53 -14.86 -15.04 27.60
C LYS A 53 -15.77 -14.22 28.52
N GLU A 54 -15.38 -13.00 28.85
CA GLU A 54 -16.32 -12.02 29.40
C GLU A 54 -17.28 -11.60 28.28
N GLN A 55 -18.59 -11.81 28.49
CA GLN A 55 -19.62 -11.60 27.49
C GLN A 55 -19.64 -10.15 27.01
N ALA A 56 -19.38 -9.93 25.72
CA ALA A 56 -19.59 -8.65 25.06
C ALA A 56 -21.08 -8.27 25.14
N GLY A 57 -21.39 -7.30 26.00
CA GLY A 57 -22.71 -6.68 26.09
C GLY A 57 -23.06 -5.83 24.85
N PRO A 58 -24.25 -5.20 24.82
CA PRO A 58 -24.66 -4.30 23.73
C PRO A 58 -23.59 -3.22 23.47
N PRO A 59 -23.52 -2.62 22.26
CA PRO A 59 -22.47 -1.66 21.90
C PRO A 59 -22.40 -0.57 22.97
N ARG A 60 -21.37 -0.66 23.82
CA ARG A 60 -21.18 0.31 24.89
C ARG A 60 -20.64 1.58 24.23
N ILE A 61 -21.46 2.63 24.25
CA ILE A 61 -21.06 3.96 23.77
C ILE A 61 -19.93 4.52 24.64
N LEU A 62 -19.86 4.07 25.90
CA LEU A 62 -18.80 4.40 26.84
C LEU A 62 -17.89 3.18 27.06
N ASP A 63 -16.62 3.40 27.34
CA ASP A 63 -15.73 2.33 27.79
C ASP A 63 -16.04 1.88 29.23
N ASP A 64 -15.27 0.91 29.74
CA ASP A 64 -15.50 0.29 31.04
C ASP A 64 -15.37 1.26 32.22
N GLU A 65 -14.74 2.41 32.00
CA GLU A 65 -14.58 3.50 32.96
C GLU A 65 -15.51 4.70 32.67
N GLY A 66 -16.40 4.60 31.68
CA GLY A 66 -17.41 5.62 31.39
C GLY A 66 -16.96 6.75 30.45
N ARG A 67 -15.83 6.60 29.75
CA ARG A 67 -15.32 7.59 28.77
C ARG A 67 -15.93 7.34 27.40
N MET A 68 -16.14 8.40 26.62
CA MET A 68 -16.72 8.29 25.28
C MET A 68 -15.74 7.70 24.27
N VAL A 69 -14.45 7.99 24.42
CA VAL A 69 -13.42 7.52 23.49
C VAL A 69 -12.57 6.43 24.13
N ASN A 70 -12.54 5.26 23.50
CA ASN A 70 -11.67 4.17 23.90
C ASN A 70 -10.39 4.19 23.03
N PHE A 71 -9.22 4.28 23.67
CA PHE A 71 -7.96 4.38 22.95
C PHE A 71 -7.75 3.26 21.92
N GLN A 72 -7.95 2.00 22.32
CA GLN A 72 -7.68 0.84 21.45
C GLN A 72 -8.64 0.76 20.27
N ARG A 73 -9.92 1.08 20.50
CA ARG A 73 -11.00 1.03 19.50
C ARG A 73 -10.95 2.21 18.54
N ASP A 74 -10.69 3.41 19.06
CA ASP A 74 -10.96 4.67 18.36
C ASP A 74 -9.69 5.43 17.97
N ILE A 75 -8.65 5.45 18.82
CA ILE A 75 -7.45 6.28 18.61
C ILE A 75 -6.31 5.49 17.97
N SER A 76 -5.98 4.31 18.51
CA SER A 76 -4.95 3.42 17.99
C SER A 76 -5.07 3.19 16.48
N PRO A 77 -6.27 2.93 15.91
CA PRO A 77 -6.41 2.73 14.47
C PRO A 77 -6.05 3.96 13.64
N ILE A 78 -6.33 5.16 14.15
CA ILE A 78 -5.98 6.42 13.50
C ILE A 78 -4.45 6.56 13.47
N LEU A 79 -3.79 6.35 14.62
CA LEU A 79 -2.33 6.42 14.73
C LEU A 79 -1.63 5.41 13.82
N VAL A 80 -2.14 4.18 13.74
CA VAL A 80 -1.62 3.15 12.83
C VAL A 80 -1.79 3.56 11.37
N ALA A 81 -2.97 4.01 10.98
CA ALA A 81 -3.28 4.29 9.58
C ALA A 81 -2.66 5.59 9.05
N LYS A 82 -2.40 6.56 9.92
CA LYS A 82 -2.05 7.93 9.53
C LYS A 82 -0.65 8.37 9.97
N CYS A 83 -0.08 7.75 11.00
CA CYS A 83 1.17 8.21 11.61
C CYS A 83 2.29 7.17 11.53
N LEU A 84 1.97 5.88 11.69
CA LEU A 84 2.96 4.81 11.87
C LEU A 84 3.89 4.59 10.67
N ASP A 85 3.42 4.85 9.44
CA ASP A 85 4.23 4.67 8.23
C ASP A 85 5.47 5.58 8.18
N CYS A 86 5.39 6.78 8.78
CA CYS A 86 6.47 7.77 8.80
C CYS A 86 7.10 7.97 10.18
N HIS A 87 6.40 7.57 11.25
CA HIS A 87 6.82 7.69 12.65
C HIS A 87 6.78 6.33 13.36
N GLY A 88 7.24 5.28 12.69
CA GLY A 88 7.29 3.93 13.23
C GLY A 88 8.70 3.52 13.71
N PRO A 89 8.88 2.27 14.13
CA PRO A 89 10.18 1.75 14.59
C PRO A 89 11.25 1.73 13.49
N GLU A 90 10.80 1.75 12.23
CA GLU A 90 11.64 1.53 11.04
C GLU A 90 11.95 2.84 10.31
N GLU A 91 11.11 3.85 10.52
CA GLU A 91 11.23 5.20 9.98
C GLU A 91 10.70 6.16 11.03
N ALA A 92 11.59 6.96 11.63
CA ALA A 92 11.27 7.94 12.68
C ALA A 92 11.54 9.35 12.14
N LYS A 93 10.65 9.86 11.28
CA LYS A 93 10.82 11.23 10.75
C LYS A 93 10.87 12.22 11.91
N ASN A 94 11.82 13.16 11.82
CA ASN A 94 12.12 14.13 12.88
C ASN A 94 12.42 13.51 14.27
N ASP A 95 12.91 12.27 14.29
CA ASP A 95 13.21 11.53 15.53
C ASP A 95 11.97 11.32 16.43
N PHE A 96 10.78 11.38 15.82
CA PHE A 96 9.51 11.15 16.50
C PHE A 96 8.96 9.77 16.14
N ARG A 97 8.59 8.99 17.16
CA ARG A 97 7.99 7.67 17.04
C ARG A 97 6.62 7.62 17.70
N VAL A 98 5.61 7.26 16.93
CA VAL A 98 4.22 7.16 17.41
C VAL A 98 3.97 5.86 18.18
N ASP A 99 4.81 4.84 17.99
CA ASP A 99 4.74 3.58 18.73
C ASP A 99 5.46 3.64 20.10
N ASP A 100 6.13 4.76 20.39
CA ASP A 100 6.67 5.08 21.70
C ASP A 100 5.68 5.98 22.45
N VAL A 101 5.09 5.44 23.51
CA VAL A 101 4.08 6.12 24.32
C VAL A 101 4.66 7.41 24.92
N ASP A 102 5.89 7.37 25.42
CA ASP A 102 6.51 8.53 26.08
C ASP A 102 6.76 9.66 25.07
N ALA A 103 7.15 9.29 23.84
CA ALA A 103 7.33 10.25 22.76
C ALA A 103 6.01 10.95 22.41
N VAL A 104 4.92 10.20 22.22
CA VAL A 104 3.60 10.79 21.88
C VAL A 104 3.06 11.63 23.04
N MET A 105 3.09 11.09 24.25
CA MET A 105 2.56 11.77 25.44
C MET A 105 3.35 13.04 25.78
N GLY A 106 4.62 13.15 25.36
CA GLY A 106 5.38 14.40 25.46
C GLY A 106 4.83 15.59 24.67
N TYR A 107 3.91 15.34 23.71
CA TYR A 107 3.24 16.39 22.92
C TYR A 107 1.76 16.57 23.30
N ILE A 108 1.28 15.85 24.32
CA ILE A 108 -0.10 15.85 24.76
C ILE A 108 -0.17 16.30 26.22
N GLU A 109 -0.93 17.36 26.45
CA GLU A 109 -1.31 17.83 27.77
C GLU A 109 -2.70 17.26 28.09
N ALA A 110 -2.75 16.30 29.01
CA ALA A 110 -3.99 15.64 29.39
C ALA A 110 -5.03 16.65 29.89
N GLU A 111 -6.28 16.49 29.47
CA GLU A 111 -7.42 17.37 29.77
C GLU A 111 -7.36 18.77 29.13
N ASP A 112 -6.26 19.13 28.45
CA ASP A 112 -6.09 20.42 27.78
C ASP A 112 -5.62 20.27 26.33
N VAL A 113 -6.61 20.19 25.44
CA VAL A 113 -6.41 20.06 23.99
C VAL A 113 -5.68 21.25 23.40
N GLU A 114 -5.93 22.45 23.90
CA GLU A 114 -5.41 23.68 23.29
C GLU A 114 -3.94 23.90 23.66
N SER A 115 -3.49 23.35 24.78
CA SER A 115 -2.06 23.28 25.15
C SER A 115 -1.33 22.04 24.60
N SER A 116 -2.07 21.07 24.09
CA SER A 116 -1.50 19.88 23.45
C SER A 116 -0.95 20.22 22.06
N SER A 117 0.36 20.45 21.97
CA SER A 117 1.06 20.76 20.72
C SER A 117 0.78 19.76 19.59
N LEU A 118 0.60 18.47 19.90
CA LEU A 118 0.17 17.48 18.90
C LEU A 118 -1.09 17.97 18.16
N PHE A 119 -2.09 18.42 18.91
CA PHE A 119 -3.36 18.83 18.35
C PHE A 119 -3.28 20.22 17.71
N SER A 120 -2.79 21.23 18.46
CA SER A 120 -2.80 22.63 18.03
C SER A 120 -1.82 22.91 16.89
N ASP A 121 -0.58 22.41 17.01
CA ASP A 121 0.53 22.84 16.16
C ASP A 121 0.71 21.93 14.95
N TYR A 122 0.23 20.68 15.03
CA TYR A 122 0.43 19.68 13.97
C TYR A 122 -0.87 19.16 13.35
N LEU A 123 -1.94 18.91 14.11
CA LEU A 123 -3.18 18.34 13.54
C LEU A 123 -4.16 19.38 12.99
N THR A 124 -4.17 20.61 13.55
CA THR A 124 -5.13 21.67 13.16
C THR A 124 -4.49 22.97 12.67
N THR A 125 -3.20 22.96 12.38
CA THR A 125 -2.47 24.13 11.88
C THR A 125 -2.90 24.52 10.46
N GLU A 126 -2.82 25.82 10.16
CA GLU A 126 -3.00 26.35 8.81
C GLU A 126 -1.71 26.27 7.97
N ASP A 127 -0.57 26.02 8.60
CA ASP A 127 0.72 25.86 7.93
C ASP A 127 0.85 24.44 7.35
N THR A 128 0.83 24.34 6.01
CA THR A 128 0.88 23.07 5.28
C THR A 128 2.19 22.31 5.50
N ASP A 129 3.29 22.99 5.83
CA ASP A 129 4.59 22.34 6.05
C ASP A 129 4.69 21.70 7.45
N MET A 130 3.89 22.20 8.39
CA MET A 130 3.79 21.71 9.77
C MET A 130 2.63 20.73 9.95
N LEU A 131 1.64 20.75 9.05
CA LEU A 131 0.46 19.90 9.13
C LEU A 131 0.83 18.41 9.03
N MET A 132 0.42 17.65 10.05
CA MET A 132 0.60 16.20 10.11
C MET A 132 -0.76 15.48 10.17
N PRO A 133 -0.97 14.41 9.38
CA PRO A 133 -0.08 13.96 8.30
C PRO A 133 -0.01 15.00 7.16
N PRO A 134 1.09 15.03 6.37
CA PRO A 134 1.20 15.94 5.24
C PRO A 134 0.08 15.71 4.21
N VAL A 135 -0.33 16.76 3.50
CA VAL A 135 -1.35 16.67 2.43
C VAL A 135 -0.94 15.66 1.35
N SER A 136 0.36 15.55 1.08
CA SER A 136 0.94 14.60 0.12
C SER A 136 0.89 13.13 0.59
N HIS A 137 0.68 12.89 1.89
CA HIS A 137 0.78 11.56 2.53
C HIS A 137 -0.40 11.27 3.47
N GLY A 138 -1.62 11.53 3.01
CA GLY A 138 -2.85 11.01 3.63
C GLY A 138 -3.46 11.88 4.73
N GLY A 139 -2.98 13.11 4.91
CA GLY A 139 -3.66 14.15 5.70
C GLY A 139 -4.39 15.19 4.84
N PRO A 140 -5.07 16.18 5.46
CA PRO A 140 -5.34 16.29 6.89
C PRO A 140 -6.25 15.15 7.40
N LEU A 141 -6.29 14.98 8.72
CA LEU A 141 -7.28 14.10 9.35
C LEU A 141 -8.71 14.58 9.05
N THR A 142 -9.64 13.64 8.97
CA THR A 142 -11.05 13.97 8.78
C THR A 142 -11.61 14.65 10.04
N PRO A 143 -12.70 15.46 9.92
CA PRO A 143 -13.32 16.08 11.08
C PRO A 143 -13.74 15.08 12.17
N GLY A 144 -14.11 13.85 11.79
CA GLY A 144 -14.44 12.79 12.73
C GLY A 144 -13.23 12.26 13.50
N GLU A 145 -12.11 12.03 12.81
CA GLU A 145 -10.84 11.61 13.44
C GLU A 145 -10.30 12.70 14.38
N LEU A 146 -10.33 13.96 13.95
CA LEU A 146 -9.96 15.11 14.79
C LEU A 146 -10.86 15.23 16.02
N ALA A 147 -12.16 15.00 15.87
CA ALA A 147 -13.09 15.03 17.00
C ALA A 147 -12.80 13.90 18.00
N LEU A 148 -12.47 12.69 17.53
CA LEU A 148 -12.08 11.58 18.41
C LEU A 148 -10.80 11.90 19.19
N ILE A 149 -9.77 12.40 18.52
CA ILE A 149 -8.51 12.78 19.18
C ILE A 149 -8.75 13.92 20.18
N ARG A 150 -9.52 14.95 19.81
CA ARG A 150 -9.89 16.06 20.70
C ARG A 150 -10.58 15.56 21.97
N VAL A 151 -11.58 14.68 21.82
CA VAL A 151 -12.32 14.14 22.97
C VAL A 151 -11.41 13.25 23.81
N TRP A 152 -10.59 12.39 23.21
CA TRP A 152 -9.64 11.55 23.94
C TRP A 152 -8.66 12.37 24.78
N ILE A 153 -8.08 13.44 24.22
CA ILE A 153 -7.19 14.34 24.97
C ILE A 153 -7.95 15.04 26.11
N SER A 154 -9.18 15.52 25.83
CA SER A 154 -10.05 16.14 26.84
C SER A 154 -10.42 15.19 27.98
N GLU A 155 -10.51 13.88 27.70
CA GLU A 155 -10.79 12.81 28.66
C GLU A 155 -9.52 12.33 29.39
N GLY A 156 -8.40 13.04 29.25
CA GLY A 156 -7.16 12.77 29.96
C GLY A 156 -6.13 11.95 29.17
N ALA A 157 -6.33 11.80 27.85
CA ALA A 157 -5.43 11.10 26.94
C ALA A 157 -5.00 9.70 27.44
N VAL A 158 -5.96 8.96 28.01
CA VAL A 158 -5.67 7.67 28.66
C VAL A 158 -5.13 6.67 27.62
N TRP A 159 -3.88 6.25 27.82
CA TRP A 159 -3.24 5.16 27.08
C TRP A 159 -3.00 4.00 28.04
N PRO A 160 -3.65 2.83 27.89
CA PRO A 160 -3.48 1.73 28.83
C PRO A 160 -2.06 1.12 28.76
N GLU A 161 -1.45 0.87 29.92
CA GLU A 161 -0.07 0.38 29.99
C GLU A 161 0.14 -0.92 29.21
N GLY A 162 1.26 -1.03 28.50
CA GLY A 162 1.63 -2.23 27.73
C GLY A 162 0.75 -2.51 26.51
N THR A 163 -0.08 -1.55 26.11
CA THR A 163 -1.02 -1.73 24.99
C THR A 163 -0.38 -1.28 23.67
N PRO A 164 -0.10 -2.20 22.73
CA PRO A 164 0.48 -1.86 21.45
C PRO A 164 -0.54 -1.17 20.53
N LEU A 165 -0.04 -0.45 19.54
CA LEU A 165 -0.87 0.07 18.46
C LEU A 165 -1.39 -1.09 17.60
N VAL A 166 -2.71 -1.19 17.49
CA VAL A 166 -3.42 -2.19 16.68
C VAL A 166 -4.27 -1.48 15.63
N ALA A 167 -4.18 -1.94 14.37
CA ALA A 167 -5.10 -1.52 13.32
C ALA A 167 -6.52 -2.01 13.64
N SER A 168 -7.53 -1.15 13.55
CA SER A 168 -8.92 -1.56 13.83
C SER A 168 -9.34 -2.69 12.90
N GLN A 169 -9.90 -3.75 13.47
CA GLN A 169 -10.72 -4.74 12.76
C GLN A 169 -12.19 -4.27 12.61
N VAL A 170 -12.52 -3.09 13.16
CA VAL A 170 -13.88 -2.58 13.34
C VAL A 170 -13.94 -1.09 12.98
N VAL A 171 -13.52 -0.71 11.77
CA VAL A 171 -14.10 0.50 11.16
C VAL A 171 -15.25 0.02 10.31
N ALA A 172 -16.39 0.67 10.54
CA ALA A 172 -17.62 0.61 9.80
C ALA A 172 -17.46 0.10 8.38
N SER A 173 -18.39 -0.73 7.95
CA SER A 173 -18.69 -0.98 6.55
C SER A 173 -18.94 0.36 5.84
N ALA A 174 -17.88 1.08 5.45
CA ALA A 174 -17.78 1.63 4.12
C ALA A 174 -18.25 0.49 3.21
N PRO A 175 -19.13 0.75 2.23
CA PRO A 175 -19.64 -0.32 1.40
C PRO A 175 -18.39 -1.08 0.97
N THR A 176 -18.27 -2.31 1.45
CA THR A 176 -17.29 -3.24 0.94
C THR A 176 -17.67 -3.18 -0.53
N SER A 177 -16.87 -2.46 -1.32
CA SER A 177 -16.69 -2.82 -2.70
C SER A 177 -16.27 -4.24 -2.52
N GLN A 178 -17.26 -5.15 -2.57
CA GLN A 178 -17.11 -6.58 -2.39
C GLN A 178 -15.80 -6.86 -3.05
N ALA A 179 -14.82 -7.40 -2.31
CA ALA A 179 -13.48 -7.64 -2.81
C ALA A 179 -13.65 -8.46 -4.09
N ARG A 180 -13.82 -7.74 -5.19
CA ARG A 180 -14.18 -8.28 -6.48
C ARG A 180 -12.89 -8.93 -6.80
N VAL A 181 -12.89 -10.26 -6.85
CA VAL A 181 -11.73 -11.02 -7.27
C VAL A 181 -11.27 -10.38 -8.56
N ARG A 182 -10.22 -9.56 -8.47
CA ARG A 182 -9.79 -8.72 -9.58
C ARG A 182 -9.38 -9.70 -10.67
N SER A 183 -9.95 -9.52 -11.84
CA SER A 183 -9.57 -10.30 -13.01
C SER A 183 -8.06 -10.12 -13.25
N LEU A 184 -7.40 -11.09 -13.89
CA LEU A 184 -5.98 -10.97 -14.22
C LEU A 184 -5.65 -9.64 -14.96
N PRO A 185 -6.47 -9.15 -15.92
CA PRO A 185 -6.24 -7.85 -16.53
C PRO A 185 -6.27 -6.68 -15.55
N GLU A 186 -7.20 -6.68 -14.59
CA GLU A 186 -7.29 -5.63 -13.56
C GLU A 186 -6.08 -5.66 -12.62
N ARG A 187 -5.61 -6.87 -12.25
CA ARG A 187 -4.40 -7.05 -11.42
C ARG A 187 -3.14 -6.57 -12.14
N VAL A 188 -3.00 -6.92 -13.42
CA VAL A 188 -1.87 -6.49 -14.25
C VAL A 188 -1.90 -4.97 -14.46
N TRP A 189 -3.10 -4.41 -14.71
CA TRP A 189 -3.29 -2.97 -14.79
C TRP A 189 -2.84 -2.29 -13.49
N ALA A 190 -3.39 -2.69 -12.34
CA ALA A 190 -3.01 -2.13 -11.05
C ALA A 190 -1.49 -2.26 -10.77
N PHE A 191 -0.90 -3.42 -11.04
CA PHE A 191 0.53 -3.69 -10.84
C PHE A 191 1.43 -2.75 -11.64
N GLN A 192 1.15 -2.52 -12.92
CA GLN A 192 2.02 -1.67 -13.74
C GLN A 192 2.05 -0.21 -13.24
N GLY A 193 1.03 0.25 -12.51
CA GLY A 193 1.01 1.58 -11.93
C GLY A 193 2.18 1.80 -10.96
N TYR A 194 2.56 0.77 -10.20
CA TYR A 194 3.72 0.82 -9.29
C TYR A 194 5.06 0.95 -10.03
N LEU A 195 5.11 0.71 -11.34
CA LEU A 195 6.30 0.93 -12.16
C LEU A 195 6.43 2.38 -12.66
N HIS A 196 5.43 3.24 -12.40
CA HIS A 196 5.46 4.64 -12.81
C HIS A 196 6.76 5.36 -12.38
N PRO A 197 7.22 5.30 -11.11
CA PRO A 197 8.46 5.97 -10.69
C PRO A 197 9.70 5.45 -11.43
N ALA A 198 9.73 4.16 -11.77
CA ALA A 198 10.84 3.61 -12.55
C ALA A 198 10.82 4.13 -14.00
N ILE A 199 9.65 4.15 -14.62
CA ILE A 199 9.51 4.54 -16.03
C ILE A 199 9.69 6.04 -16.25
N VAL A 200 9.37 6.92 -15.28
CA VAL A 200 9.57 8.38 -15.45
C VAL A 200 11.04 8.79 -15.63
N HIS A 201 12.01 7.95 -15.23
CA HIS A 201 13.43 8.23 -15.46
C HIS A 201 13.81 8.26 -16.94
N PHE A 202 13.10 7.49 -17.78
CA PHE A 202 13.36 7.42 -19.22
C PHE A 202 13.04 8.74 -19.94
N PRO A 203 11.81 9.29 -19.88
CA PRO A 203 11.51 10.56 -20.53
C PRO A 203 12.34 11.71 -19.95
N VAL A 204 12.60 11.73 -18.63
CA VAL A 204 13.47 12.72 -17.99
C VAL A 204 14.86 12.69 -18.61
N ALA A 205 15.51 11.52 -18.68
CA ALA A 205 16.83 11.39 -19.25
C ALA A 205 16.85 11.68 -20.75
N LEU A 206 15.94 11.10 -21.53
CA LEU A 206 15.92 11.20 -22.99
C LEU A 206 15.64 12.63 -23.47
N LEU A 207 14.65 13.32 -22.91
CA LEU A 207 14.34 14.69 -23.31
C LEU A 207 15.46 15.66 -22.91
N THR A 208 16.05 15.48 -21.72
CA THR A 208 17.16 16.31 -21.24
C THR A 208 18.44 16.10 -22.06
N VAL A 209 18.80 14.84 -22.34
CA VAL A 209 19.95 14.51 -23.19
C VAL A 209 19.69 14.98 -24.63
N GLY A 210 18.48 14.82 -25.15
CA GLY A 210 18.10 15.33 -26.46
C GLY A 210 18.30 16.84 -26.57
N ALA A 211 17.84 17.60 -25.57
CA ALA A 211 18.04 19.05 -25.47
C ALA A 211 19.53 19.42 -25.38
N LEU A 212 20.32 18.69 -24.58
CA LEU A 212 21.77 18.87 -24.51
C LEU A 212 22.42 18.74 -25.90
N PHE A 213 22.05 17.72 -26.68
CA PHE A 213 22.58 17.53 -28.03
C PHE A 213 22.07 18.57 -29.05
N VAL A 214 20.91 19.20 -28.84
CA VAL A 214 20.49 20.38 -29.61
C VAL A 214 21.47 21.54 -29.38
N VAL A 215 21.83 21.80 -28.12
CA VAL A 215 22.77 22.88 -27.74
C VAL A 215 24.18 22.58 -28.26
N LEU A 216 24.69 21.36 -28.06
CA LEU A 216 25.98 20.92 -28.62
C LEU A 216 26.00 21.03 -30.16
N GLY A 217 24.85 20.81 -30.79
CA GLY A 217 24.66 20.96 -32.23
C GLY A 217 24.97 22.36 -32.77
N TRP A 218 24.95 23.41 -31.93
CA TRP A 218 25.33 24.77 -32.34
C TRP A 218 26.84 24.88 -32.61
N LYS A 219 27.66 24.13 -31.86
CA LYS A 219 29.11 24.08 -32.05
C LYS A 219 29.52 22.95 -33.00
N TRP A 220 28.81 21.83 -32.96
CA TRP A 220 29.11 20.63 -33.75
C TRP A 220 27.87 20.18 -34.53
N PRO A 221 27.65 20.71 -35.76
CA PRO A 221 26.45 20.46 -36.55
C PRO A 221 26.15 18.97 -36.79
N ILE A 222 27.19 18.13 -36.84
CA ILE A 222 27.06 16.68 -37.03
C ILE A 222 26.26 15.97 -35.93
N LEU A 223 26.29 16.51 -34.70
CA LEU A 223 25.59 15.95 -33.54
C LEU A 223 24.15 16.48 -33.41
N GLY A 224 23.86 17.62 -34.04
CA GLY A 224 22.69 18.44 -33.70
C GLY A 224 21.34 17.97 -34.24
N THR A 225 21.28 16.87 -35.00
CA THR A 225 20.02 16.44 -35.66
C THR A 225 19.65 15.00 -35.37
N GLN A 226 20.52 14.01 -35.62
CA GLN A 226 20.16 12.60 -35.47
C GLN A 226 19.96 12.18 -34.00
N ILE A 227 20.89 12.59 -33.11
CA ILE A 227 20.83 12.24 -31.69
C ILE A 227 19.61 12.89 -31.01
N PRO A 228 19.38 14.22 -31.13
CA PRO A 228 18.18 14.83 -30.55
C PRO A 228 16.87 14.25 -31.08
N LEU A 229 16.82 13.88 -32.36
CA LEU A 229 15.64 13.27 -32.96
C LEU A 229 15.33 11.90 -32.33
N ALA A 230 16.33 11.03 -32.18
CA ALA A 230 16.16 9.73 -31.55
C ALA A 230 15.72 9.88 -30.09
N CYS A 231 16.37 10.78 -29.34
CA CYS A 231 16.00 11.12 -27.97
C CYS A 231 14.56 11.64 -27.86
N LEU A 232 14.12 12.51 -28.77
CA LEU A 232 12.75 13.03 -28.78
C LEU A 232 11.72 11.93 -29.05
N VAL A 233 11.96 11.04 -30.03
CA VAL A 233 11.03 9.95 -30.36
C VAL A 233 10.91 8.98 -29.20
N LEU A 234 12.04 8.47 -28.68
CA LEU A 234 12.02 7.54 -27.55
C LEU A 234 11.48 8.22 -26.28
N GLY A 235 11.82 9.49 -26.05
CA GLY A 235 11.31 10.30 -24.95
C GLY A 235 9.79 10.43 -25.03
N ALA A 236 9.24 10.84 -26.17
CA ALA A 236 7.80 10.97 -26.37
C ALA A 236 7.06 9.64 -26.16
N LEU A 237 7.56 8.53 -26.70
CA LEU A 237 6.98 7.20 -26.46
C LEU A 237 6.99 6.86 -24.96
N SER A 238 8.09 7.13 -24.26
CA SER A 238 8.18 6.87 -22.82
C SER A 238 7.27 7.78 -21.97
N THR A 239 7.00 9.03 -22.38
CA THR A 239 6.01 9.90 -21.69
C THR A 239 4.59 9.34 -21.75
N ILE A 240 4.21 8.72 -22.87
CA ILE A 240 2.90 8.05 -23.04
C ILE A 240 2.79 6.89 -22.05
N VAL A 241 3.80 6.03 -21.99
CA VAL A 241 3.83 4.88 -21.07
C VAL A 241 3.82 5.36 -19.62
N ALA A 242 4.65 6.35 -19.28
CA ALA A 242 4.69 6.93 -17.93
C ALA A 242 3.32 7.49 -17.51
N THR A 243 2.64 8.21 -18.40
CA THR A 243 1.31 8.79 -18.12
C THR A 243 0.25 7.70 -17.92
N ALA A 244 0.26 6.65 -18.74
CA ALA A 244 -0.66 5.52 -18.58
C ALA A 244 -0.44 4.79 -17.24
N MET A 245 0.81 4.53 -16.87
CA MET A 245 1.15 3.95 -15.56
C MET A 245 0.76 4.88 -14.41
N GLY A 246 1.01 6.19 -14.54
CA GLY A 246 0.64 7.17 -13.52
C GLY A 246 -0.87 7.23 -13.29
N TRP A 247 -1.67 7.14 -14.37
CA TRP A 247 -3.13 7.08 -14.25
C TRP A 247 -3.60 5.79 -13.57
N SER A 248 -2.95 4.66 -13.89
CA SER A 248 -3.19 3.38 -13.22
C SER A 248 -2.77 3.39 -11.75
N PHE A 249 -1.75 4.16 -11.39
CA PHE A 249 -1.33 4.28 -9.99
C PHE A 249 -2.29 5.18 -9.20
N ALA A 250 -2.80 6.24 -9.82
CA ALA A 250 -3.79 7.13 -9.22
C ALA A 250 -5.10 6.39 -8.87
N THR A 251 -5.49 5.34 -9.61
CA THR A 251 -6.65 4.51 -9.26
C THR A 251 -6.44 3.70 -7.99
N GLU A 252 -5.24 3.15 -7.78
CA GLU A 252 -4.94 2.36 -6.57
C GLU A 252 -4.83 3.21 -5.31
N GLN A 253 -4.39 4.46 -5.44
CA GLN A 253 -4.30 5.40 -4.32
C GLN A 253 -5.63 6.14 -4.05
N GLY A 254 -6.70 5.82 -4.78
CA GLY A 254 -8.00 6.46 -4.60
C GLY A 254 -8.06 7.92 -5.08
N TYR A 255 -7.10 8.37 -5.91
CA TYR A 255 -7.05 9.69 -6.54
C TYR A 255 -7.69 9.71 -7.94
N ALA A 256 -8.23 8.58 -8.40
CA ALA A 256 -8.91 8.49 -9.70
C ALA A 256 -10.33 9.05 -9.63
N GLY A 257 -10.43 10.37 -9.72
CA GLY A 257 -11.68 11.10 -9.85
C GLY A 257 -11.44 12.40 -10.61
N TRP A 258 -12.31 12.70 -11.58
CA TRP A 258 -12.34 13.98 -12.30
C TRP A 258 -12.98 15.10 -11.45
N ASP A 259 -13.64 14.70 -10.36
CA ASP A 259 -14.38 15.50 -9.39
C ASP A 259 -13.51 16.06 -8.26
N ARG A 260 -12.27 15.57 -8.10
CA ARG A 260 -11.29 16.11 -7.14
C ARG A 260 -10.35 17.10 -7.82
N ILE A 261 -10.80 18.36 -7.86
CA ILE A 261 -9.99 19.50 -8.26
C ILE A 261 -9.54 20.20 -6.99
N ASP A 262 -8.30 19.95 -6.61
CA ASP A 262 -7.64 20.57 -5.47
C ASP A 262 -6.39 21.30 -6.00
N PHE A 263 -6.45 22.62 -6.07
CA PHE A 263 -5.37 23.45 -6.63
C PHE A 263 -4.19 23.63 -5.68
N ASP A 264 -4.38 23.31 -4.40
CA ASP A 264 -3.35 23.44 -3.35
C ASP A 264 -2.53 22.14 -3.22
N SER A 265 -3.00 21.06 -3.84
CA SER A 265 -2.34 19.76 -3.84
C SER A 265 -1.17 19.68 -4.84
N GLU A 266 0.03 19.35 -4.35
CA GLU A 266 1.19 19.07 -5.20
C GLU A 266 0.93 17.94 -6.22
N ILE A 267 0.15 16.92 -5.80
CA ILE A 267 -0.17 15.80 -6.69
C ILE A 267 -1.12 16.20 -7.83
N PHE A 268 -1.95 17.22 -7.64
CA PHE A 268 -2.76 17.79 -8.72
C PHE A 268 -1.86 18.42 -9.79
N TRP A 269 -0.90 19.25 -9.37
CA TRP A 269 0.03 19.90 -10.29
C TRP A 269 0.94 18.89 -11.00
N HIS A 270 1.45 17.90 -10.28
CA HIS A 270 2.26 16.82 -10.86
C HIS A 270 1.51 16.04 -11.95
N ARG A 271 0.23 15.70 -11.71
CA ARG A 271 -0.62 14.98 -12.69
C ARG A 271 -0.81 15.78 -13.98
N TRP A 272 -1.19 17.05 -13.85
CA TRP A 272 -1.50 17.89 -15.01
C TRP A 272 -0.26 18.30 -15.78
N SER A 273 0.83 18.64 -15.08
CA SER A 273 2.10 18.97 -15.71
C SER A 273 2.66 17.77 -16.50
N GLY A 274 2.51 16.55 -15.97
CA GLY A 274 2.82 15.30 -16.68
C GLY A 274 2.01 15.11 -17.98
N ILE A 275 0.69 15.33 -17.94
CA ILE A 275 -0.17 15.23 -19.13
C ILE A 275 0.21 16.29 -20.19
N ILE A 276 0.44 17.53 -19.76
CA ILE A 276 0.88 18.61 -20.64
C ILE A 276 2.22 18.27 -21.32
N LEU A 277 3.17 17.72 -20.55
CA LEU A 277 4.45 17.28 -21.07
C LEU A 277 4.31 16.17 -22.13
N THR A 278 3.41 15.22 -21.90
CA THR A 278 3.12 14.14 -22.88
C THR A 278 2.53 14.69 -24.16
N LEU A 279 1.53 15.58 -24.07
CA LEU A 279 0.94 16.23 -25.24
C LEU A 279 1.97 17.05 -26.02
N LEU A 280 2.81 17.82 -25.32
CA LEU A 280 3.90 18.58 -25.92
C LEU A 280 4.89 17.65 -26.63
N SER A 281 5.34 16.58 -25.96
CA SER A 281 6.34 15.64 -26.52
C SER A 281 5.82 14.95 -27.77
N VAL A 282 4.54 14.54 -27.79
CA VAL A 282 3.90 13.96 -28.97
C VAL A 282 3.77 14.99 -30.11
N ALA A 283 3.37 16.23 -29.80
CA ALA A 283 3.30 17.29 -30.80
C ALA A 283 4.67 17.60 -31.42
N LEU A 284 5.74 17.61 -30.61
CA LEU A 284 7.11 17.78 -31.07
C LEU A 284 7.59 16.60 -31.91
N MET A 285 7.23 15.36 -31.54
CA MET A 285 7.51 14.16 -32.34
C MET A 285 6.83 14.25 -33.72
N VAL A 286 5.58 14.71 -33.79
CA VAL A 286 4.87 14.95 -35.07
C VAL A 286 5.53 16.07 -35.87
N ALA A 287 5.89 17.18 -35.23
CA ALA A 287 6.63 18.28 -35.86
C ALA A 287 7.98 17.81 -36.44
N ALA A 288 8.67 16.91 -35.73
CA ALA A 288 9.92 16.31 -36.20
C ALA A 288 9.68 15.38 -37.39
N ALA A 289 8.62 14.58 -37.39
CA ALA A 289 8.25 13.75 -38.54
C ALA A 289 7.93 14.59 -39.77
N ILE A 290 7.16 15.68 -39.60
CA ILE A 290 6.86 16.64 -40.68
C ILE A 290 8.14 17.30 -41.19
N SER A 291 9.07 17.65 -40.30
CA SER A 291 10.38 18.21 -40.67
C SER A 291 11.17 17.28 -41.57
N VAL A 292 11.16 15.97 -41.29
CA VAL A 292 11.87 14.95 -42.08
C VAL A 292 11.16 14.70 -43.42
N TRP A 293 9.82 14.64 -43.42
CA TRP A 293 9.05 14.39 -44.63
C TRP A 293 9.06 15.55 -45.63
N LYS A 294 9.00 16.79 -45.14
CA LYS A 294 8.96 17.99 -45.98
C LYS A 294 10.33 18.63 -46.21
N ASP A 295 11.38 18.06 -45.64
CA ASP A 295 12.74 18.63 -45.62
C ASP A 295 12.76 20.13 -45.29
N SER A 296 11.98 20.50 -44.25
CA SER A 296 11.68 21.91 -43.95
C SER A 296 12.52 22.43 -42.78
N PRO A 297 13.42 23.42 -43.00
CA PRO A 297 14.24 23.99 -41.93
C PRO A 297 13.43 24.79 -40.91
N GLY A 298 12.19 25.20 -41.24
CA GLY A 298 11.27 25.82 -40.29
C GLY A 298 10.82 24.84 -39.22
N TRP A 299 10.29 23.69 -39.62
CA TRP A 299 9.88 22.63 -38.70
C TRP A 299 11.04 22.08 -37.88
N THR A 300 12.25 22.03 -38.45
CA THR A 300 13.46 21.66 -37.70
C THR A 300 13.71 22.58 -36.52
N ARG A 301 13.56 23.90 -36.70
CA ARG A 301 13.72 24.88 -35.62
C ARG A 301 12.62 24.75 -34.57
N VAL A 302 11.38 24.47 -34.99
CA VAL A 302 10.23 24.30 -34.08
C VAL A 302 10.45 23.13 -33.14
N TRP A 303 10.73 21.92 -33.64
CA TRP A 303 10.87 20.77 -32.74
C TRP A 303 12.13 20.84 -31.89
N LYS A 304 13.25 21.40 -32.40
CA LYS A 304 14.48 21.60 -31.61
C LYS A 304 14.27 22.63 -30.50
N GLY A 305 13.64 23.77 -30.81
CA GLY A 305 13.32 24.79 -29.81
C GLY A 305 12.33 24.27 -28.77
N GLY A 306 11.30 23.55 -29.22
CA GLY A 306 10.34 22.92 -28.32
C GLY A 306 10.95 21.82 -27.45
N LEU A 307 11.93 21.07 -27.94
CA LEU A 307 12.66 20.08 -27.14
C LEU A 307 13.44 20.74 -25.98
N LEU A 308 14.01 21.94 -26.17
CA LEU A 308 14.64 22.69 -25.08
C LEU A 308 13.61 23.09 -24.02
N VAL A 309 12.42 23.52 -24.44
CA VAL A 309 11.32 23.85 -23.51
C VAL A 309 10.83 22.60 -22.78
N ALA A 310 10.66 21.49 -23.48
CA ALA A 310 10.26 20.21 -22.90
C ALA A 310 11.28 19.72 -21.85
N ALA A 311 12.57 19.93 -22.07
CA ALA A 311 13.63 19.60 -21.10
C ALA A 311 13.54 20.43 -19.80
N VAL A 312 13.15 21.70 -19.89
CA VAL A 312 12.89 22.51 -18.69
C VAL A 312 11.65 22.01 -17.96
N ILE A 313 10.55 21.78 -18.69
CA ILE A 313 9.30 21.30 -18.10
C ILE A 313 9.51 19.95 -17.42
N VAL A 314 10.16 18.97 -18.07
CA VAL A 314 10.38 17.65 -17.48
C VAL A 314 11.26 17.70 -16.23
N GLY A 315 12.20 18.65 -16.14
CA GLY A 315 12.97 18.89 -14.92
C GLY A 315 12.08 19.37 -13.76
N LEU A 316 11.15 20.29 -14.03
CA LEU A 316 10.19 20.78 -13.03
C LEU A 316 9.21 19.68 -12.58
N VAL A 317 8.64 18.92 -13.54
CA VAL A 317 7.74 17.79 -13.23
C VAL A 317 8.48 16.69 -12.46
N GLY A 318 9.73 16.41 -12.84
CA GLY A 318 10.58 15.43 -12.16
C GLY A 318 10.92 15.84 -10.74
N HIS A 319 11.17 17.13 -10.49
CA HIS A 319 11.38 17.64 -9.14
C HIS A 319 10.17 17.44 -8.25
N GLN A 320 8.97 17.82 -8.72
CA GLN A 320 7.69 17.61 -8.01
C GLN A 320 7.43 16.12 -7.75
N GLY A 321 7.80 15.24 -8.70
CA GLY A 321 7.66 13.80 -8.52
C GLY A 321 8.65 13.22 -7.50
N GLY A 322 9.83 13.82 -7.35
CA GLY A 322 10.86 13.37 -6.41
C GLY A 322 10.58 13.73 -4.96
N GLU A 323 9.69 14.69 -4.70
CA GLU A 323 9.23 15.06 -3.35
C GLU A 323 8.26 14.00 -2.76
N LEU A 324 7.67 13.17 -3.63
CA LEU A 324 6.79 12.06 -3.23
C LEU A 324 7.63 10.88 -2.72
N SER A 325 7.51 10.55 -1.43
CA SER A 325 8.23 9.44 -0.81
C SER A 325 7.37 8.17 -0.83
N TYR A 326 7.92 7.06 -1.32
CA TYR A 326 7.25 5.77 -1.30
C TYR A 326 7.78 4.95 -0.11
N GLY A 327 6.88 4.50 0.78
CA GLY A 327 7.26 3.66 1.92
C GLY A 327 7.88 2.32 1.50
N LYS A 328 8.58 1.65 2.42
CA LYS A 328 9.28 0.37 2.18
C LYS A 328 8.39 -0.77 1.63
N ASP A 329 7.08 -0.69 1.88
CA ASP A 329 6.09 -1.65 1.41
C ASP A 329 5.60 -1.41 -0.03
N PHE A 330 6.13 -0.41 -0.74
CA PHE A 330 5.68 -0.03 -2.08
C PHE A 330 5.71 -1.18 -3.10
N TYR A 331 6.87 -1.80 -3.32
CA TYR A 331 6.99 -2.94 -4.25
C TYR A 331 6.40 -4.25 -3.71
N PRO A 332 6.57 -4.61 -2.42
CA PRO A 332 5.87 -5.75 -1.84
C PRO A 332 4.35 -5.68 -2.01
N LYS A 333 3.74 -4.50 -1.86
CA LYS A 333 2.32 -4.26 -2.15
C LYS A 333 1.99 -4.49 -3.63
N ALA A 334 2.82 -4.00 -4.54
CA ALA A 334 2.66 -4.24 -5.98
C ALA A 334 2.59 -5.74 -6.32
N PHE A 335 3.51 -6.55 -5.78
CA PHE A 335 3.50 -7.99 -6.01
C PHE A 335 2.30 -8.71 -5.38
N ARG A 336 1.82 -8.27 -4.21
CA ARG A 336 0.59 -8.81 -3.62
C ARG A 336 -0.63 -8.55 -4.50
N VAL A 337 -0.74 -7.34 -5.05
CA VAL A 337 -1.79 -6.98 -6.03
C VAL A 337 -1.69 -7.86 -7.27
N LEU A 338 -0.49 -8.02 -7.83
CA LEU A 338 -0.28 -8.87 -8.99
C LEU A 338 -0.63 -10.32 -8.73
N LEU A 339 -0.31 -10.86 -7.54
CA LEU A 339 -0.58 -12.24 -7.12
C LEU A 339 -2.03 -12.45 -6.63
N GLY A 340 -2.83 -11.38 -6.52
CA GLY A 340 -4.21 -11.45 -6.05
C GLY A 340 -4.32 -11.79 -4.57
N ASN A 341 -3.25 -11.54 -3.83
CA ASN A 341 -3.10 -11.88 -2.42
C ASN A 341 -3.25 -10.63 -1.53
N GLU A 342 -4.09 -9.70 -1.96
CA GLU A 342 -4.34 -8.41 -1.30
C GLU A 342 -4.93 -8.59 0.10
N GLY A 343 -5.43 -9.80 0.42
CA GLY A 343 -5.94 -10.19 1.73
C GLY A 343 -4.95 -10.93 2.64
N SER A 344 -3.78 -11.40 2.17
CA SER A 344 -2.79 -12.01 3.08
C SER A 344 -1.77 -10.97 3.57
N VAL A 345 -2.22 -10.08 4.44
CA VAL A 345 -1.52 -10.08 5.72
C VAL A 345 -2.04 -11.35 6.38
N THR A 346 -1.19 -12.17 7.00
CA THR A 346 -1.70 -13.06 8.03
C THR A 346 -1.78 -12.18 9.27
N PRO A 347 -2.88 -11.46 9.56
CA PRO A 347 -3.13 -11.20 10.96
C PRO A 347 -3.24 -12.60 11.56
N THR A 348 -2.45 -12.87 12.58
CA THR A 348 -2.72 -13.97 13.49
C THR A 348 -4.09 -13.68 14.10
N VAL A 349 -5.15 -14.04 13.40
CA VAL A 349 -6.52 -13.95 13.88
C VAL A 349 -6.75 -15.25 14.62
N ALA A 350 -6.85 -15.14 15.94
CA ALA A 350 -7.40 -16.20 16.74
C ALA A 350 -8.82 -16.49 16.21
N VAL A 351 -9.01 -17.66 15.62
CA VAL A 351 -10.34 -18.14 15.25
C VAL A 351 -10.99 -18.65 16.54
N GLU A 352 -11.99 -17.93 17.04
CA GLU A 352 -12.92 -18.47 18.02
C GLU A 352 -13.76 -19.56 17.35
N VAL A 353 -13.76 -20.78 17.90
CA VAL A 353 -14.63 -21.88 17.49
C VAL A 353 -15.56 -22.20 18.66
N GLU A 354 -16.88 -22.14 18.44
CA GLU A 354 -17.88 -22.54 19.43
C GLU A 354 -17.98 -24.08 19.55
N ALA A 355 -18.37 -24.57 20.72
CA ALA A 355 -18.64 -25.99 20.92
C ALA A 355 -19.95 -26.39 20.21
N GLY A 356 -19.82 -27.10 19.09
CA GLY A 356 -20.95 -27.68 18.34
C GLY A 356 -21.00 -27.34 16.86
N ASP A 357 -20.16 -26.41 16.39
CA ASP A 357 -20.11 -26.04 14.98
C ASP A 357 -19.09 -26.89 14.20
N THR A 358 -19.55 -27.44 13.07
CA THR A 358 -18.69 -28.07 12.07
C THR A 358 -17.98 -26.97 11.29
N VAL A 359 -16.68 -26.77 11.53
CA VAL A 359 -15.87 -25.86 10.72
C VAL A 359 -15.61 -26.51 9.36
N VAL A 360 -16.38 -26.11 8.35
CA VAL A 360 -16.10 -26.46 6.94
C VAL A 360 -15.02 -25.51 6.45
N LEU A 361 -13.78 -25.99 6.41
CA LEU A 361 -12.71 -25.33 5.68
C LEU A 361 -12.82 -25.77 4.21
N GLU A 362 -13.28 -24.89 3.32
CA GLU A 362 -13.09 -25.09 1.88
C GLU A 362 -11.61 -24.88 1.55
N ALA A 363 -10.82 -25.92 1.78
CA ALA A 363 -9.64 -26.24 0.98
C ALA A 363 -9.94 -27.60 0.35
N ASP A 364 -9.70 -27.74 -0.96
CA ASP A 364 -10.02 -28.91 -1.77
C ASP A 364 -9.85 -30.28 -1.04
N GLY A 365 -10.94 -30.83 -0.49
CA GLY A 365 -11.00 -32.16 0.13
C GLY A 365 -11.80 -32.22 1.43
N VAL A 366 -12.84 -33.07 1.46
CA VAL A 366 -13.72 -33.28 2.62
C VAL A 366 -12.98 -34.01 3.75
N VAL A 367 -12.96 -33.43 4.96
CA VAL A 367 -12.53 -34.09 6.21
C VAL A 367 -13.75 -34.23 7.11
N GLU A 368 -14.11 -35.45 7.46
CA GLU A 368 -15.16 -35.77 8.43
C GLU A 368 -14.48 -36.06 9.77
N VAL A 369 -14.83 -35.32 10.83
CA VAL A 369 -14.32 -35.53 12.19
C VAL A 369 -15.48 -36.01 13.06
N GLU A 370 -15.44 -37.27 13.48
CA GLU A 370 -16.36 -37.85 14.45
C GLU A 370 -15.73 -37.72 15.85
N ILE A 371 -16.42 -37.04 16.77
CA ILE A 371 -15.99 -36.89 18.17
C ILE A 371 -16.58 -38.06 18.96
N ASP A 372 -15.73 -39.01 19.38
CA ASP A 372 -16.14 -40.12 20.24
C ASP A 372 -16.13 -39.67 21.71
N GLU A 373 -17.29 -39.68 22.37
CA GLU A 373 -17.51 -39.27 23.77
C GLU A 373 -16.99 -40.31 24.80
N SER A 374 -16.23 -41.31 24.39
CA SER A 374 -15.83 -42.42 25.26
C SER A 374 -14.36 -42.40 25.71
N ALA A 375 -13.98 -41.41 26.53
CA ALA A 375 -12.78 -41.53 27.38
C ALA A 375 -12.94 -40.80 28.72
N SER A 376 -13.88 -41.28 29.51
CA SER A 376 -13.95 -41.01 30.96
C SER A 376 -12.68 -41.51 31.66
N ALA A 377 -12.10 -40.61 32.46
CA ALA A 377 -11.32 -40.85 33.68
C ALA A 377 -9.95 -41.55 33.55
N THR A 378 -8.88 -40.82 33.87
CA THR A 378 -8.02 -41.22 35.00
C THR A 378 -7.30 -40.00 35.60
N GLN A 379 -7.00 -40.17 36.88
CA GLN A 379 -6.72 -39.20 37.94
C GLN A 379 -5.39 -38.45 37.80
#